data_AF-A0A1G0L5S0-F1
#
_entry.id   AF-A0A1G0L5S0-F1
#
_cell.length_a   1.000
_cell.length_b   1.000
_cell.length_c   1.000
_cell.angle_alpha   90.00
_cell.angle_beta   90.00
_cell.angle_gamma   90.00
#
_symmetry.space_group_name_H-M   'P 1'
#
loop_
_entity.id
_entity.type
_entity.pdbx_description
1 polymer ?
#
loop_
_entity_poly.entity_id
_entity_poly.type
_entity_poly.pdbx_seq_one_letter_code
_entity_poly.pdbx_strand_id
1 'polypeptide(L)'
;MTSPHCRSIVAGVSALGILACHRAPPPTGDRLWAHYARGGEVVTAVIDGDLERARRAGRVLAEEAAAESLGSRRGAHTVELRREAIRMAEAGDIPAAAAAVGAMAKTCGDCHQSRLANPRFMPALVPIEGRNAIQTQMQLHRWAADRMWDGLAHPSDSAWAWGARMLAMEPLYQFDVGLRTGDMEQAQRLAQRVYDLGRRARGTTDPAARAELYGEFLATCASCHTVARPRR
;
A
#
# COMPACT_ATOMS: atom_id res chain seq x y z
N MET A 1 -22.04 -56.94 8.39
CA MET A 1 -20.58 -56.96 8.57
C MET A 1 -20.24 -56.11 9.78
N THR A 2 -19.77 -56.79 10.81
CA THR A 2 -19.50 -56.34 12.17
C THR A 2 -18.23 -55.50 12.25
N SER A 3 -18.25 -54.38 12.98
CA SER A 3 -17.05 -53.70 13.46
C SER A 3 -17.09 -53.64 14.98
N PRO A 4 -16.08 -54.16 15.69
CA PRO A 4 -16.09 -54.17 17.14
C PRO A 4 -15.01 -53.26 17.78
N HIS A 5 -15.26 -52.97 19.06
CA HIS A 5 -14.30 -52.62 20.12
C HIS A 5 -13.95 -51.15 20.36
N CYS A 6 -14.85 -50.51 21.10
CA CYS A 6 -14.53 -49.59 22.19
C CYS A 6 -13.89 -50.38 23.35
N ARG A 7 -12.71 -50.00 23.83
CA ARG A 7 -12.19 -50.33 25.17
C ARG A 7 -11.42 -49.14 25.75
N SER A 8 -11.97 -48.62 26.84
CA SER A 8 -11.31 -47.73 27.79
C SER A 8 -10.16 -48.44 28.49
N ILE A 9 -9.04 -47.73 28.68
CA ILE A 9 -8.11 -47.95 29.79
C ILE A 9 -8.01 -46.62 30.55
N VAL A 10 -8.40 -46.67 31.82
CA VAL A 10 -8.17 -45.62 32.82
C VAL A 10 -6.92 -46.01 33.59
N ALA A 11 -5.96 -45.09 33.75
CA ALA A 11 -5.36 -44.72 35.04
C ALA A 11 -4.03 -43.93 34.87
N GLY A 12 -3.99 -42.74 35.46
CA GLY A 12 -2.82 -42.20 36.17
C GLY A 12 -1.72 -41.55 35.35
N VAL A 13 -1.65 -40.22 35.40
CA VAL A 13 -0.58 -39.45 36.07
C VAL A 13 -0.93 -37.97 35.91
N SER A 14 -1.14 -37.30 37.05
CA SER A 14 -1.22 -35.85 37.12
C SER A 14 0.11 -35.24 36.71
N ALA A 15 0.13 -34.56 35.57
CA ALA A 15 1.07 -33.50 35.30
C ALA A 15 0.24 -32.27 34.91
N LEU A 16 0.15 -31.31 35.83
CA LEU A 16 -0.21 -29.93 35.54
C LEU A 16 0.87 -29.33 34.64
N GLY A 17 0.85 -29.71 33.37
CA GLY A 17 1.53 -29.00 32.30
C GLY A 17 0.67 -27.80 31.97
N ILE A 18 1.20 -26.61 32.24
CA ILE A 18 0.72 -25.37 31.65
C ILE A 18 0.78 -25.60 30.13
N LEU A 19 -0.36 -25.95 29.51
CA LEU A 19 -0.51 -25.86 28.08
C LEU A 19 -0.43 -24.37 27.76
N ALA A 20 0.78 -23.88 27.51
CA ALA A 20 0.95 -22.73 26.67
C ALA A 20 0.25 -23.10 25.36
N CYS A 21 -0.91 -22.49 25.11
CA CYS A 21 -1.55 -22.53 23.81
C CYS A 21 -0.55 -21.92 22.81
N HIS A 22 0.34 -22.74 22.26
CA HIS A 22 1.06 -22.42 21.05
C HIS A 22 -0.01 -22.28 19.97
N ARG A 23 -0.51 -21.06 19.80
CA ARG A 23 -1.38 -20.71 18.68
C ARG A 23 -0.57 -21.04 17.43
N ALA A 24 -1.00 -22.06 16.70
CA ALA A 24 -0.36 -22.42 15.46
C ALA A 24 -0.22 -21.14 14.61
N PRO A 25 0.94 -20.93 13.97
CA PRO A 25 1.10 -19.79 13.09
C PRO A 25 -0.07 -19.77 12.09
N PRO A 26 -0.76 -18.63 11.89
CA PRO A 26 -1.86 -18.57 10.94
C PRO A 26 -1.42 -19.14 9.60
N PRO A 27 -2.34 -19.79 8.85
CA PRO A 27 -2.07 -20.27 7.51
C PRO A 27 -1.34 -19.19 6.72
N THR A 28 -0.36 -19.58 5.89
CA THR A 28 0.48 -18.64 5.15
C THR A 28 -0.34 -17.58 4.39
N GLY A 29 -1.54 -17.94 3.92
CA GLY A 29 -2.50 -17.03 3.27
C GLY A 29 -3.05 -15.91 4.17
N ASP A 30 -3.37 -16.20 5.43
CA ASP A 30 -3.91 -15.19 6.37
C ASP A 30 -2.83 -14.17 6.76
N ARG A 31 -1.56 -14.62 6.84
CA ARG A 31 -0.41 -13.75 7.10
C ARG A 31 -0.09 -12.83 5.92
N LEU A 32 -0.15 -13.36 4.70
CA LEU A 32 0.03 -12.57 3.46
C LEU A 32 -1.06 -11.50 3.31
N TRP A 33 -2.31 -11.82 3.63
CA TRP A 33 -3.40 -10.84 3.62
C TRP A 33 -3.23 -9.74 4.67
N ALA A 34 -2.82 -10.09 5.89
CA ALA A 34 -2.51 -9.10 6.92
C ALA A 34 -1.40 -8.15 6.47
N HIS A 35 -0.34 -8.67 5.86
CA HIS A 35 0.76 -7.87 5.30
C HIS A 35 0.28 -6.90 4.21
N TYR A 36 -0.57 -7.37 3.30
CA TYR A 36 -1.17 -6.53 2.25
C TYR A 36 -2.07 -5.43 2.82
N ALA A 37 -2.92 -5.76 3.81
CA ALA A 37 -3.80 -4.80 4.47
C ALA A 37 -2.99 -3.68 5.16
N ARG A 38 -1.87 -4.01 5.80
CA ARG A 38 -0.96 -3.01 6.40
C ARG A 38 -0.33 -2.09 5.38
N GLY A 39 0.05 -2.60 4.21
CA GLY A 39 0.46 -1.78 3.06
C GLY A 39 -0.61 -0.75 2.66
N GLY A 40 -1.89 -1.15 2.71
CA GLY A 40 -3.01 -0.24 2.48
C GLY A 40 -3.14 0.87 3.54
N GLU A 41 -2.90 0.57 4.81
CA GLU A 41 -2.98 1.54 5.91
C GLU A 41 -1.95 2.66 5.80
N VAL A 42 -0.70 2.31 5.46
CA VAL A 42 0.38 3.32 5.30
C VAL A 42 0.08 4.26 4.12
N VAL A 43 -0.41 3.71 3.00
CA VAL A 43 -0.82 4.51 1.83
C VAL A 43 -1.97 5.44 2.18
N THR A 44 -3.03 4.94 2.81
CA THR A 44 -4.19 5.76 3.17
C THR A 44 -3.82 6.87 4.16
N ALA A 45 -2.99 6.59 5.17
CA ALA A 45 -2.56 7.60 6.12
C ALA A 45 -1.79 8.76 5.46
N VAL A 46 -0.91 8.44 4.50
CA VAL A 46 -0.19 9.45 3.71
C VAL A 46 -1.16 10.25 2.84
N ILE A 47 -2.07 9.59 2.12
CA ILE A 47 -3.09 10.26 1.28
C ILE A 47 -3.96 11.22 2.10
N ASP A 48 -4.30 10.86 3.33
CA ASP A 48 -5.09 11.70 4.24
C ASP A 48 -4.28 12.90 4.78
N GLY A 49 -2.96 12.92 4.58
CA GLY A 49 -2.05 13.90 5.19
C GLY A 49 -1.91 13.73 6.70
N ASP A 50 -2.25 12.56 7.25
CA ASP A 50 -2.16 12.27 8.69
C ASP A 50 -0.80 11.65 9.02
N LEU A 51 0.18 12.52 9.28
CA LEU A 51 1.55 12.10 9.55
C LEU A 51 1.66 11.22 10.79
N GLU A 52 0.87 11.49 11.84
CA GLU A 52 0.93 10.70 13.07
C GLU A 52 0.35 9.30 12.87
N ARG A 53 -0.73 9.17 12.11
CA ARG A 53 -1.23 7.86 11.69
C ARG A 53 -0.24 7.13 10.80
N ALA A 54 0.41 7.84 9.88
CA ALA A 54 1.45 7.29 9.02
C ALA A 54 2.62 6.74 9.88
N ARG A 55 3.14 7.54 10.82
CA ARG A 55 4.22 7.13 11.73
C ARG A 55 3.84 5.92 12.59
N ARG A 56 2.61 5.87 13.11
CA ARG A 56 2.10 4.71 13.87
C ARG A 56 2.07 3.45 13.02
N ALA A 57 1.54 3.53 11.80
CA ALA A 57 1.49 2.39 10.88
C ALA A 57 2.91 1.91 10.51
N GLY A 58 3.86 2.83 10.29
CA GLY A 58 5.27 2.49 10.07
C GLY A 58 5.91 1.74 11.23
N ARG A 59 5.64 2.13 12.49
CA ARG A 59 6.13 1.41 13.68
C ARG A 59 5.62 -0.02 13.74
N VAL A 60 4.31 -0.21 13.54
CA VAL A 60 3.69 -1.54 13.53
C VAL A 60 4.31 -2.41 12.44
N LEU A 61 4.48 -1.88 11.23
CA LEU A 61 5.09 -2.62 10.12
C LEU A 61 6.56 -3.00 10.42
N ALA A 62 7.33 -2.10 11.06
CA ALA A 62 8.70 -2.37 11.45
C ALA A 62 8.81 -3.48 12.51
N GLU A 63 7.89 -3.51 13.47
CA GLU A 63 7.79 -4.55 14.50
C GLU A 63 7.41 -5.91 13.88
N GLU A 64 6.41 -5.93 13.00
CA GLU A 64 5.96 -7.14 12.30
C GLU A 64 7.08 -7.70 11.40
N ALA A 65 7.77 -6.85 10.63
CA ALA A 65 8.90 -7.26 9.80
C ALA A 65 10.09 -7.79 10.61
N ALA A 66 10.28 -7.32 11.85
CA ALA A 66 11.31 -7.84 12.76
C ALA A 66 10.95 -9.22 13.32
N ALA A 67 9.66 -9.46 13.58
CA ALA A 67 9.16 -10.74 14.07
C ALA A 67 9.14 -11.83 12.98
N GLU A 68 9.21 -11.44 11.70
CA GLU A 68 9.20 -12.37 10.59
C GLU A 68 10.56 -13.07 10.39
N SER A 69 10.66 -14.32 10.85
CA SER A 69 11.83 -15.16 10.62
C SER A 69 11.73 -15.87 9.26
N LEU A 70 12.31 -15.27 8.22
CA LEU A 70 12.53 -15.92 6.93
C LEU A 70 14.01 -16.28 6.76
N GLY A 71 14.30 -17.46 6.17
CA GLY A 71 15.70 -17.89 5.93
C GLY A 71 16.53 -16.89 5.11
N SER A 72 17.87 -17.01 5.13
CA SER A 72 18.86 -16.00 4.72
C SER A 72 18.53 -15.14 3.48
N ARG A 73 18.14 -15.74 2.35
CA ARG A 73 17.81 -14.98 1.12
C ARG A 73 16.56 -14.12 1.25
N ARG A 74 15.58 -14.55 2.04
CA ARG A 74 14.33 -13.84 2.32
C ARG A 74 14.49 -12.82 3.44
N GLY A 75 15.42 -13.09 4.37
CA GLY A 75 15.76 -12.18 5.46
C GLY A 75 16.30 -10.83 4.99
N ALA A 76 16.99 -10.78 3.84
CA ALA A 76 17.48 -9.50 3.31
C ALA A 76 16.35 -8.52 2.96
N HIS A 77 15.28 -9.00 2.32
CA HIS A 77 14.14 -8.15 1.96
C HIS A 77 13.29 -7.77 3.17
N THR A 78 13.17 -8.62 4.20
CA THR A 78 12.46 -8.23 5.44
C THR A 78 13.26 -7.22 6.25
N VAL A 79 14.59 -7.30 6.26
CA VAL A 79 15.47 -6.28 6.84
C VAL A 79 15.32 -4.95 6.11
N GLU A 80 15.30 -4.98 4.79
CA GLU A 80 15.09 -3.77 3.99
C GLU A 80 13.70 -3.18 4.23
N LEU A 81 12.64 -4.00 4.21
CA LEU A 81 11.27 -3.53 4.46
C LEU A 81 11.17 -2.90 5.86
N ARG A 82 11.78 -3.54 6.87
CA ARG A 82 11.85 -2.99 8.22
C ARG A 82 12.56 -1.63 8.24
N ARG A 83 13.67 -1.48 7.51
CA ARG A 83 14.39 -0.20 7.40
C ARG A 83 13.46 0.88 6.83
N GLU A 84 12.73 0.58 5.76
CA GLU A 84 11.79 1.51 5.16
C GLU A 84 10.62 1.87 6.09
N ALA A 85 10.10 0.89 6.81
CA ALA A 85 9.06 1.09 7.81
C ALA A 85 9.53 2.00 8.96
N ILE A 86 10.79 1.86 9.40
CA ILE A 86 11.42 2.75 10.38
C ILE A 86 11.56 4.16 9.80
N ARG A 87 12.03 4.31 8.55
CA ARG A 87 12.09 5.63 7.89
C ARG A 87 10.74 6.33 7.84
N MET A 88 9.66 5.58 7.61
CA MET A 88 8.31 6.12 7.68
C MET A 88 7.90 6.49 9.12
N ALA A 89 8.22 5.65 10.11
CA ALA A 89 7.94 5.90 11.52
C ALA A 89 8.63 7.16 12.06
N GLU A 90 9.79 7.51 11.49
CA GLU A 90 10.62 8.64 11.87
C GLU A 90 10.47 9.85 10.93
N ALA A 91 9.66 9.73 9.87
CA ALA A 91 9.50 10.76 8.85
C ALA A 91 9.12 12.11 9.45
N GLY A 92 9.84 13.19 9.13
CA GLY A 92 9.61 14.53 9.65
C GLY A 92 8.34 15.20 9.12
N ASP A 93 7.91 14.80 7.91
CA ASP A 93 6.78 15.38 7.19
C ASP A 93 6.12 14.33 6.27
N ILE A 94 5.01 14.73 5.62
CA ILE A 94 4.29 13.86 4.68
C ILE A 94 5.11 13.50 3.44
N PRO A 95 5.85 14.41 2.80
CA PRO A 95 6.74 14.04 1.69
C PRO A 95 7.75 12.94 2.04
N ALA A 96 8.40 13.02 3.21
CA ALA A 96 9.32 11.99 3.67
C ALA A 96 8.60 10.66 3.94
N ALA A 97 7.40 10.69 4.55
CA ALA A 97 6.60 9.49 4.75
C ALA A 97 6.17 8.86 3.42
N ALA A 98 5.77 9.68 2.44
CA ALA A 98 5.37 9.23 1.11
C ALA A 98 6.55 8.59 0.35
N ALA A 99 7.74 9.18 0.44
CA ALA A 99 8.95 8.60 -0.14
C ALA A 99 9.27 7.23 0.46
N ALA A 100 9.15 7.08 1.78
CA ALA A 100 9.29 5.79 2.46
C ALA A 100 8.25 4.77 1.98
N VAL A 101 7.00 5.18 1.75
CA VAL A 101 5.96 4.31 1.18
C VAL A 101 6.31 3.82 -0.23
N GLY A 102 6.83 4.70 -1.09
CA GLY A 102 7.34 4.31 -2.41
C GLY A 102 8.43 3.25 -2.31
N ALA A 103 9.42 3.47 -1.44
CA ALA A 103 10.51 2.52 -1.21
C ALA A 103 10.00 1.17 -0.66
N MET A 104 9.06 1.18 0.30
CA MET A 104 8.41 -0.03 0.81
C MET A 104 7.73 -0.83 -0.31
N ALA A 105 6.96 -0.16 -1.17
CA ALA A 105 6.26 -0.82 -2.28
C ALA A 105 7.24 -1.54 -3.22
N LYS A 106 8.38 -0.92 -3.53
CA LYS A 106 9.45 -1.58 -4.30
C LYS A 106 10.03 -2.77 -3.56
N THR A 107 10.33 -2.65 -2.26
CA THR A 107 10.87 -3.76 -1.47
C THR A 107 9.92 -4.95 -1.42
N CYS A 108 8.61 -4.71 -1.33
CA CYS A 108 7.58 -5.75 -1.49
C CYS A 108 7.73 -6.45 -2.85
N GLY A 109 7.90 -5.68 -3.91
CA GLY A 109 8.10 -6.19 -5.26
C GLY A 109 9.36 -7.03 -5.44
N ASP A 110 10.50 -6.56 -4.94
CA ASP A 110 11.77 -7.28 -5.00
C ASP A 110 11.65 -8.65 -4.31
N CYS A 111 11.00 -8.69 -3.14
CA CYS A 111 10.70 -9.93 -2.43
C CYS A 111 9.79 -10.86 -3.25
N HIS A 112 8.72 -10.33 -3.85
CA HIS A 112 7.77 -11.13 -4.63
C HIS A 112 8.39 -11.68 -5.94
N GLN A 113 9.22 -10.90 -6.63
CA GLN A 113 9.96 -11.37 -7.80
C GLN A 113 10.93 -12.51 -7.46
N SER A 114 11.55 -12.47 -6.27
CA SER A 114 12.46 -13.52 -5.82
C SER A 114 11.81 -14.90 -5.66
N ARG A 115 10.47 -14.98 -5.61
CA ARG A 115 9.73 -16.21 -5.29
C ARG A 115 9.21 -17.02 -6.48
N LEU A 116 9.40 -16.62 -7.74
CA LEU A 116 8.84 -17.28 -8.95
C LEU A 116 7.31 -17.53 -8.94
N ALA A 117 6.61 -17.16 -7.86
CA ALA A 117 5.16 -17.18 -7.71
C ALA A 117 4.70 -15.73 -7.67
N ASN A 118 4.72 -15.08 -8.82
CA ASN A 118 4.15 -13.73 -8.95
C ASN A 118 2.63 -13.89 -8.85
N PRO A 119 1.96 -13.33 -7.82
CA PRO A 119 0.51 -13.37 -7.75
C PRO A 119 -0.04 -12.80 -9.06
N ARG A 120 -0.86 -13.59 -9.77
CA ARG A 120 -1.45 -13.11 -11.02
C ARG A 120 -2.38 -11.96 -10.70
N PHE A 121 -2.04 -10.79 -11.19
CA PHE A 121 -2.91 -9.62 -11.16
C PHE A 121 -4.17 -9.89 -11.98
N MET A 122 -5.34 -9.68 -11.37
CA MET A 122 -6.60 -9.57 -12.09
C MET A 122 -6.97 -8.10 -12.25
N PRO A 123 -7.17 -7.59 -13.49
CA PRO A 123 -7.55 -6.21 -13.70
C PRO A 123 -8.91 -5.91 -13.06
N ALA A 124 -8.91 -5.00 -12.08
CA ALA A 124 -10.12 -4.37 -11.59
C ALA A 124 -10.70 -3.46 -12.69
N LEU A 125 -12.02 -3.43 -12.82
CA LEU A 125 -12.72 -2.55 -13.77
C LEU A 125 -12.38 -1.08 -13.49
N VAL A 126 -12.19 -0.29 -14.55
CA VAL A 126 -12.00 1.16 -14.45
C VAL A 126 -13.33 1.81 -14.07
N PRO A 127 -13.39 2.66 -13.03
CA PRO A 127 -14.58 3.48 -12.77
C PRO A 127 -14.80 4.45 -13.95
N ILE A 128 -15.85 4.24 -14.76
CA ILE A 128 -16.06 4.99 -16.03
C ILE A 128 -17.17 6.04 -15.97
N GLU A 129 -18.01 6.05 -14.95
CA GLU A 129 -19.21 6.92 -14.90
C GLU A 129 -18.93 8.29 -14.26
N GLY A 130 -19.31 9.37 -14.96
CA GLY A 130 -19.35 10.71 -14.37
C GLY A 130 -18.00 11.43 -14.23
N ARG A 131 -17.08 11.29 -15.20
CA ARG A 131 -15.69 11.80 -15.16
C ARG A 131 -15.52 13.29 -14.82
N ASN A 132 -16.55 14.11 -14.76
CA ASN A 132 -16.38 15.52 -14.41
C ASN A 132 -16.71 15.80 -12.94
N ALA A 133 -17.37 14.89 -12.23
CA ALA A 133 -17.63 15.04 -10.81
C ALA A 133 -16.35 14.82 -9.99
N ILE A 134 -16.12 15.67 -8.98
CA ILE A 134 -14.99 15.54 -8.05
C ILE A 134 -14.94 14.14 -7.43
N GLN A 135 -16.09 13.58 -7.02
CA GLN A 135 -16.15 12.25 -6.41
C GLN A 135 -15.67 11.16 -7.37
N THR A 136 -16.15 11.15 -8.62
CA THR A 136 -15.69 10.21 -9.65
C THR A 136 -14.19 10.36 -9.88
N GLN A 137 -13.69 11.60 -9.93
CA GLN A 137 -12.26 11.83 -10.13
C GLN A 137 -11.41 11.33 -8.97
N MET A 138 -11.88 11.46 -7.72
CA MET A 138 -11.17 10.87 -6.58
C MET A 138 -11.19 9.34 -6.60
N GLN A 139 -12.26 8.72 -7.10
CA GLN A 139 -12.30 7.27 -7.32
C GLN A 139 -11.29 6.83 -8.39
N LEU A 140 -11.14 7.62 -9.47
CA LEU A 140 -10.15 7.38 -10.51
C LEU A 140 -8.72 7.50 -9.99
N HIS A 141 -8.42 8.54 -9.19
CA HIS A 141 -7.11 8.69 -8.55
C HIS A 141 -6.81 7.55 -7.61
N ARG A 142 -7.79 7.12 -6.79
CA ARG A 142 -7.61 5.97 -5.91
C ARG A 142 -7.33 4.70 -6.70
N TRP A 143 -8.14 4.44 -7.73
CA TRP A 143 -7.95 3.27 -8.60
C TRP A 143 -6.56 3.29 -9.24
N ALA A 144 -6.11 4.44 -9.74
CA ALA A 144 -4.81 4.59 -10.35
C ALA A 144 -3.66 4.39 -9.34
N ALA A 145 -3.81 4.93 -8.13
CA ALA A 145 -2.89 4.72 -7.02
C ALA A 145 -2.74 3.23 -6.68
N ASP A 146 -3.86 2.51 -6.62
CA ASP A 146 -3.86 1.07 -6.34
C ASP A 146 -3.19 0.29 -7.49
N ARG A 147 -3.39 0.69 -8.75
CA ARG A 147 -2.71 0.04 -9.89
C ARG A 147 -1.21 0.31 -9.93
N MET A 148 -0.78 1.52 -9.59
CA MET A 148 0.65 1.83 -9.48
C MET A 148 1.30 1.13 -8.28
N TRP A 149 0.58 1.01 -7.16
CA TRP A 149 0.99 0.17 -6.03
C TRP A 149 1.18 -1.29 -6.47
N ASP A 150 0.19 -1.87 -7.16
CA ASP A 150 0.31 -3.23 -7.70
C ASP A 150 1.51 -3.35 -8.65
N GLY A 151 1.74 -2.36 -9.51
CA GLY A 151 2.90 -2.33 -10.40
C GLY A 151 4.25 -2.35 -9.70
N LEU A 152 4.31 -1.93 -8.43
CA LEU A 152 5.49 -1.97 -7.56
C LEU A 152 5.50 -3.20 -6.66
N ALA A 153 4.49 -3.38 -5.82
CA ALA A 153 4.42 -4.44 -4.82
C ALA A 153 4.18 -5.83 -5.45
N HIS A 154 3.56 -5.90 -6.62
CA HIS A 154 3.34 -7.12 -7.41
C HIS A 154 3.88 -6.89 -8.83
N PRO A 155 5.21 -6.84 -9.03
CA PRO A 155 5.85 -6.19 -10.15
C PRO A 155 5.19 -6.51 -11.49
N SER A 156 4.39 -5.56 -11.95
CA SER A 156 3.45 -5.71 -13.05
C SER A 156 3.48 -4.44 -13.88
N ASP A 157 4.19 -4.51 -15.01
CA ASP A 157 4.30 -3.40 -15.95
C ASP A 157 2.94 -2.96 -16.49
N SER A 158 2.02 -3.91 -16.68
CA SER A 158 0.67 -3.61 -17.12
C SER A 158 -0.07 -2.80 -16.06
N ALA A 159 -0.07 -3.23 -14.79
CA ALA A 159 -0.74 -2.51 -13.71
C ALA A 159 -0.16 -1.09 -13.56
N TRP A 160 1.18 -0.97 -13.57
CA TRP A 160 1.85 0.33 -13.55
C TRP A 160 1.39 1.23 -14.70
N ALA A 161 1.43 0.72 -15.94
CA ALA A 161 1.06 1.48 -17.13
C ALA A 161 -0.42 1.90 -17.11
N TRP A 162 -1.32 1.05 -16.63
CA TRP A 162 -2.75 1.37 -16.48
C TRP A 162 -2.98 2.51 -15.48
N GLY A 163 -2.38 2.43 -14.29
CA GLY A 163 -2.49 3.49 -13.30
C GLY A 163 -1.90 4.81 -13.79
N ALA A 164 -0.68 4.77 -14.32
CA ALA A 164 0.00 5.94 -14.88
C ALA A 164 -0.79 6.58 -16.04
N ARG A 165 -1.42 5.77 -16.90
CA ARG A 165 -2.27 6.27 -17.97
C ARG A 165 -3.48 7.02 -17.43
N MET A 166 -4.15 6.49 -16.40
CA MET A 166 -5.31 7.15 -15.81
C MET A 166 -4.94 8.48 -15.15
N LEU A 167 -3.79 8.55 -14.46
CA LEU A 167 -3.30 9.82 -13.92
C LEU A 167 -2.88 10.82 -15.00
N ALA A 168 -2.45 10.35 -16.17
CA ALA A 168 -2.04 11.22 -17.28
C ALA A 168 -3.22 11.80 -18.06
N MET A 169 -4.45 11.30 -17.85
CA MET A 169 -5.64 11.85 -18.47
C MET A 169 -6.03 13.12 -17.73
N GLU A 170 -6.32 14.19 -18.46
CA GLU A 170 -6.64 15.51 -17.92
C GLU A 170 -8.16 15.73 -17.84
N PRO A 171 -8.79 15.49 -16.68
CA PRO A 171 -10.14 15.95 -16.38
C PRO A 171 -10.14 17.43 -15.95
N LEU A 172 -11.32 18.05 -16.00
CA LEU A 172 -11.56 19.46 -15.68
C LEU A 172 -12.16 19.67 -14.26
N TYR A 173 -11.88 18.79 -13.29
CA TYR A 173 -12.47 18.88 -11.93
C TYR A 173 -11.79 19.92 -11.03
N GLN A 174 -10.56 20.35 -11.37
CA GLN A 174 -9.80 21.34 -10.61
C GLN A 174 -10.49 22.70 -10.54
N PHE A 175 -11.30 23.04 -11.54
CA PHE A 175 -12.10 24.26 -11.53
C PHE A 175 -13.15 24.20 -10.41
N ASP A 176 -13.89 23.09 -10.31
CA ASP A 176 -14.88 22.90 -9.25
C ASP A 176 -14.24 22.84 -7.86
N VAL A 177 -13.06 22.24 -7.72
CA VAL A 177 -12.30 22.26 -6.47
C VAL A 177 -11.94 23.69 -6.08
N GLY A 178 -11.35 24.45 -7.00
CA GLY A 178 -10.93 25.82 -6.74
C GLY A 178 -12.11 26.74 -6.39
N LEU A 179 -13.27 26.58 -7.04
CA LEU A 179 -14.49 27.32 -6.70
C LEU A 179 -14.98 27.00 -5.28
N ARG A 180 -14.95 25.71 -4.89
CA ARG A 180 -15.41 25.28 -3.57
C ARG A 180 -14.48 25.72 -2.43
N THR A 181 -13.19 25.85 -2.70
CA THR A 181 -12.18 26.19 -1.68
C THR A 181 -11.85 27.67 -1.65
N GLY A 182 -12.13 28.40 -2.74
CA GLY A 182 -11.69 29.77 -2.95
C GLY A 182 -10.17 29.86 -3.19
N ASP A 183 -9.56 28.82 -3.77
CA ASP A 183 -8.13 28.76 -4.10
C ASP A 183 -7.92 28.06 -5.46
N MET A 184 -8.28 28.79 -6.53
CA MET A 184 -8.17 28.32 -7.91
C MET A 184 -6.73 28.00 -8.31
N GLU A 185 -5.80 28.86 -7.90
CA GLU A 185 -4.40 28.79 -8.30
C GLU A 185 -3.74 27.52 -7.75
N GLN A 186 -3.92 27.25 -6.45
CA GLN A 186 -3.37 26.06 -5.82
C GLN A 186 -4.04 24.77 -6.33
N ALA A 187 -5.37 24.78 -6.53
CA ALA A 187 -6.10 23.64 -7.07
C ALA A 187 -5.59 23.27 -8.48
N GLN A 188 -5.40 24.25 -9.35
CA GLN A 188 -4.88 24.04 -10.70
C GLN A 188 -3.44 23.53 -10.69
N ARG A 189 -2.57 24.11 -9.86
CA ARG A 189 -1.18 23.65 -9.73
C ARG A 189 -1.09 22.18 -9.30
N LEU A 190 -1.83 21.80 -8.26
CA LEU A 190 -1.77 20.44 -7.72
C LEU A 190 -2.39 19.41 -8.68
N ALA A 191 -3.49 19.77 -9.37
CA ALA A 191 -4.04 18.91 -10.42
C ALA A 191 -3.04 18.71 -11.57
N GLN A 192 -2.42 19.80 -12.03
CA GLN A 192 -1.39 19.73 -13.07
C GLN A 192 -0.23 18.83 -12.64
N ARG A 193 0.21 18.94 -11.38
CA ARG A 193 1.27 18.09 -10.83
C ARG A 193 0.92 16.60 -10.89
N VAL A 194 -0.33 16.22 -10.60
CA VAL A 194 -0.78 14.83 -10.74
C VAL A 194 -0.67 14.36 -12.20
N TYR A 195 -1.09 15.18 -13.16
CA TYR A 195 -1.01 14.85 -14.59
C TYR A 195 0.44 14.69 -15.06
N ASP A 196 1.32 15.58 -14.62
CA ASP A 196 2.75 15.54 -14.95
C ASP A 196 3.40 14.26 -14.41
N LEU A 197 3.06 13.87 -13.18
CA LEU A 197 3.51 12.63 -12.57
C LEU A 197 2.99 11.41 -13.33
N GLY A 198 1.71 11.40 -13.74
CA GLY A 198 1.15 10.36 -14.59
C GLY A 198 1.91 10.21 -15.90
N ARG A 199 2.22 11.33 -16.59
CA ARG A 199 2.98 11.32 -17.84
C ARG A 199 4.42 10.80 -17.67
N ARG A 200 5.12 11.23 -16.61
CA ARG A 200 6.46 10.70 -16.25
C ARG A 200 6.39 9.20 -15.96
N ALA A 201 5.41 8.76 -15.16
CA ALA A 201 5.23 7.37 -14.76
C ALA A 201 5.01 6.46 -15.98
N ARG A 202 4.27 6.89 -17.01
CA ARG A 202 4.04 6.09 -18.23
C ARG A 202 5.31 5.66 -18.95
N GLY A 203 6.34 6.51 -18.95
CA GLY A 203 7.62 6.24 -19.60
C GLY A 203 8.65 5.54 -18.70
N THR A 204 8.32 5.33 -17.42
CA THR A 204 9.29 4.84 -16.43
C THR A 204 9.23 3.32 -16.32
N THR A 205 10.35 2.67 -16.60
CA THR A 205 10.52 1.21 -16.50
C THR A 205 11.33 0.78 -15.29
N ASP A 206 12.24 1.64 -14.81
CA ASP A 206 13.09 1.34 -13.64
C ASP A 206 12.26 1.31 -12.33
N PRO A 207 12.30 0.21 -11.56
CA PRO A 207 11.53 0.09 -10.32
C PRO A 207 11.85 1.14 -9.24
N ALA A 208 13.11 1.61 -9.16
CA ALA A 208 13.47 2.64 -8.19
C ALA A 208 12.87 4.00 -8.59
N ALA A 209 12.98 4.39 -9.85
CA ALA A 209 12.33 5.59 -10.38
C ALA A 209 10.80 5.52 -10.26
N ARG A 210 10.19 4.34 -10.43
CA ARG A 210 8.75 4.13 -10.17
C ARG A 210 8.41 4.36 -8.69
N ALA A 211 9.22 3.85 -7.77
CA ALA A 211 9.03 4.05 -6.33
C ALA A 211 9.07 5.53 -5.94
N GLU A 212 10.04 6.27 -6.48
CA GLU A 212 10.17 7.72 -6.28
C GLU A 212 8.93 8.47 -6.80
N LEU A 213 8.51 8.19 -8.04
CA LEU A 213 7.31 8.79 -8.63
C LEU A 213 6.04 8.48 -7.85
N TYR A 214 5.91 7.26 -7.34
CA TYR A 214 4.77 6.87 -6.51
C TYR A 214 4.74 7.65 -5.20
N GLY A 215 5.89 7.82 -4.54
CA GLY A 215 6.01 8.69 -3.36
C GLY A 215 5.68 10.16 -3.66
N GLU A 216 6.21 10.72 -4.75
CA GLU A 216 5.88 12.09 -5.21
C GLU A 216 4.36 12.25 -5.43
N PHE A 217 3.71 11.23 -6.00
CA PHE A 217 2.27 11.21 -6.23
C PHE A 217 1.48 11.18 -4.92
N LEU A 218 1.80 10.30 -3.97
CA LEU A 218 1.12 10.26 -2.67
C LEU A 218 1.27 11.57 -1.88
N ALA A 219 2.46 12.19 -1.91
CA ALA A 219 2.66 13.52 -1.30
C ALA A 219 1.80 14.61 -1.96
N THR A 220 1.60 14.51 -3.28
CA THR A 220 0.72 15.41 -4.02
C THR A 220 -0.75 15.20 -3.64
N CYS A 221 -1.19 13.95 -3.42
CA CYS A 221 -2.53 13.65 -2.89
C CYS A 221 -2.77 14.35 -1.55
N ALA A 222 -1.85 14.19 -0.60
CA ALA A 222 -1.96 14.81 0.72
C ALA A 222 -2.05 16.34 0.67
N SER A 223 -1.22 16.95 -0.18
CA SER A 223 -1.21 18.40 -0.40
C SER A 223 -2.55 18.86 -0.99
N CYS A 224 -3.07 18.14 -1.99
CA CYS A 224 -4.36 18.46 -2.62
C CYS A 224 -5.52 18.27 -1.64
N HIS A 225 -5.52 17.21 -0.84
CA HIS A 225 -6.55 16.96 0.15
C HIS A 225 -6.55 18.00 1.28
N THR A 226 -5.42 18.62 1.58
CA THR A 226 -5.36 19.76 2.51
C THR A 226 -6.08 20.98 1.93
N VAL A 227 -5.90 21.25 0.64
CA VAL A 227 -6.54 22.37 -0.08
C VAL A 227 -8.03 22.10 -0.30
N ALA A 228 -8.40 20.87 -0.66
CA ALA A 228 -9.76 20.47 -1.00
C ALA A 228 -10.71 20.35 0.21
N ARG A 229 -10.19 20.47 1.45
CA ARG A 229 -11.02 20.54 2.65
C ARG A 229 -11.76 21.87 2.67
N PRO A 230 -13.10 21.87 2.87
CA PRO A 230 -13.86 23.12 3.01
C PRO A 230 -13.27 23.99 4.11
N ARG A 231 -13.15 25.30 3.85
CA ARG A 231 -12.90 26.27 4.90
C ARG A 231 -14.08 26.22 5.88
N ARG A 232 -13.79 26.04 7.17
CA ARG A 232 -14.80 26.09 8.24
C ARG A 232 -15.34 27.50 8.41
#